data_AF-A0A428X9K8-F1
#
_entry.id   AF-A0A428X9K8-F1
#
_cell.length_a   1.000
_cell.length_b   1.000
_cell.length_c   1.000
_cell.angle_alpha   90.00
_cell.angle_beta   90.00
_cell.angle_gamma   90.00
#
_symmetry.space_group_name_H-M   'P 1'
#
loop_
_entity.id
_entity.type
_entity.pdbx_description
1 polymer ?
#
loop_
_entity_poly.entity_id
_entity_poly.type
_entity_poly.pdbx_seq_one_letter_code
_entity_poly.pdbx_strand_id
1 'polypeptide(L)'
;MTDHHAGPAAGGDRDPGATATTEYRLAHLQERLAREGSGDMGIRLEMRGGSLLLTGTVPSAANREEILRIVAEVLPDVPVRSDIGLTDHSAPDRPEELS
;
A
#
# COMPACT_ATOMS: atom_id res chain seq x y z
N MET A 1 41.43 9.17 -0.15
CA MET A 1 40.27 9.86 0.46
C MET A 1 39.37 10.23 -0.72
N THR A 2 38.39 9.45 -1.13
CA THR A 2 37.58 8.43 -0.46
C THR A 2 37.22 7.38 -1.51
N ASP A 3 37.53 6.12 -1.23
CA ASP A 3 37.04 4.98 -2.00
C ASP A 3 35.53 4.87 -1.73
N HIS A 4 34.69 5.06 -2.75
CA HIS A 4 33.27 4.77 -2.67
C HIS A 4 33.03 3.41 -3.31
N HIS A 5 33.32 2.38 -2.50
CA HIS A 5 32.82 1.03 -2.68
C HIS A 5 31.28 1.04 -2.58
N ALA A 6 30.61 1.38 -3.69
CA ALA A 6 29.21 1.08 -3.87
C ALA A 6 29.08 -0.43 -4.13
N GLY A 7 28.76 -1.19 -3.09
CA GLY A 7 28.58 -2.63 -3.14
C GLY A 7 27.52 -3.04 -4.18
N PRO A 8 27.60 -4.27 -4.69
CA PRO A 8 26.69 -4.75 -5.72
C PRO A 8 25.28 -4.81 -5.13
N ALA A 9 24.36 -4.02 -5.67
CA ALA A 9 22.93 -4.17 -5.39
C ALA A 9 22.53 -5.59 -5.75
N ALA A 10 22.01 -6.31 -4.77
CA ALA A 10 21.57 -7.68 -4.86
C ALA A 10 20.56 -7.86 -6.02
N GLY A 11 21.07 -8.21 -7.20
CA GLY A 11 20.32 -8.87 -8.25
C GLY A 11 20.15 -10.33 -7.85
N GLY A 12 19.38 -10.56 -6.78
CA GLY A 12 18.93 -11.89 -6.41
C GLY A 12 18.12 -12.43 -7.58
N ASP A 13 18.54 -13.60 -8.05
CA ASP A 13 17.81 -14.51 -8.93
C ASP A 13 16.31 -14.40 -8.63
N ARG A 14 15.58 -13.63 -9.45
CA ARG A 14 14.14 -13.51 -9.29
C ARG A 14 13.58 -14.79 -9.86
N ASP A 15 13.33 -15.76 -8.98
CA ASP A 15 12.58 -16.94 -9.34
C ASP A 15 11.27 -16.49 -10.02
N PRO A 16 11.08 -16.78 -11.32
CA PRO A 16 9.92 -16.31 -12.06
C PRO A 16 8.61 -16.92 -11.51
N GLY A 17 8.69 -18.05 -10.79
CA GLY A 17 7.58 -18.65 -10.06
C GLY A 17 7.18 -17.87 -8.80
N ALA A 18 8.15 -17.33 -8.08
CA ALA A 18 7.92 -16.46 -6.92
C ALA A 18 7.26 -15.13 -7.33
N THR A 19 7.64 -14.55 -8.48
CA THR A 19 6.99 -13.34 -9.00
C THR A 19 5.56 -13.60 -9.45
N ALA A 20 5.31 -14.68 -10.19
CA ALA A 20 3.96 -15.03 -10.63
C ALA A 20 3.02 -15.34 -9.44
N THR A 21 3.56 -15.98 -8.39
CA THR A 21 2.82 -16.23 -7.14
C THR A 21 2.49 -14.93 -6.42
N THR A 22 3.42 -13.96 -6.42
CA THR A 22 3.20 -12.65 -5.80
C THR A 22 2.16 -11.82 -6.56
N GLU A 23 2.22 -11.82 -7.89
CA GLU A 23 1.24 -11.15 -8.75
C GLU A 23 -0.17 -11.73 -8.56
N TYR A 24 -0.28 -13.06 -8.48
CA TYR A 24 -1.55 -13.73 -8.18
C TYR A 24 -2.08 -13.33 -6.80
N ARG A 25 -1.23 -13.37 -5.76
CA ARG A 25 -1.62 -12.96 -4.40
C ARG A 25 -2.02 -11.47 -4.35
N LEU A 26 -1.36 -10.60 -5.12
CA LEU A 26 -1.71 -9.19 -5.22
C LEU A 26 -3.08 -8.99 -5.89
N ALA A 27 -3.37 -9.71 -6.97
CA ALA A 27 -4.67 -9.66 -7.62
C ALA A 27 -5.78 -10.15 -6.67
N HIS A 28 -5.52 -11.23 -5.93
CA HIS A 28 -6.45 -11.73 -4.91
C HIS A 28 -6.67 -10.73 -3.76
N LEU A 29 -5.60 -10.06 -3.33
CA LEU A 29 -5.67 -9.00 -2.33
C LEU A 29 -6.52 -7.82 -2.81
N GLN A 30 -6.34 -7.37 -4.06
CA GLN A 30 -7.16 -6.30 -4.63
C GLN A 30 -8.64 -6.68 -4.70
N GLU A 31 -8.95 -7.92 -5.12
CA GLU A 31 -10.33 -8.41 -5.14
C GLU A 31 -10.94 -8.46 -3.73
N ARG A 32 -10.20 -8.98 -2.75
CA ARG A 32 -10.66 -9.05 -1.36
C ARG A 32 -10.88 -7.65 -0.79
N LEU A 33 -9.98 -6.71 -1.04
CA LEU A 33 -10.13 -5.32 -0.61
C LEU A 33 -11.31 -4.62 -1.29
N ALA A 34 -11.59 -4.90 -2.56
CA ALA A 34 -12.76 -4.36 -3.25
C ALA A 34 -14.10 -4.96 -2.76
N ARG A 35 -14.07 -6.19 -2.22
CA ARG A 35 -15.24 -6.91 -1.71
C ARG A 35 -15.53 -6.61 -0.24
N GLU A 36 -14.49 -6.53 0.60
CA GLU A 36 -14.60 -6.33 2.05
C GLU A 36 -14.44 -4.87 2.46
N GLY A 37 -13.62 -4.11 1.73
CA GLY A 37 -13.58 -2.66 1.80
C GLY A 37 -14.59 -2.08 0.84
N SER A 38 -15.48 -1.21 1.33
CA SER A 38 -16.42 -0.43 0.52
C SER A 38 -15.75 0.01 -0.78
N GLY A 39 -16.30 -0.43 -1.92
CA GLY A 39 -15.62 -0.59 -3.22
C GLY A 39 -15.17 0.68 -3.94
N ASP A 40 -14.64 1.66 -3.21
CA ASP A 40 -13.98 2.85 -3.72
C ASP A 40 -12.96 3.40 -2.69
N MET A 41 -12.41 2.52 -1.84
CA MET A 41 -11.35 2.92 -0.91
C MET A 41 -10.19 3.43 -1.78
N GLY A 42 -9.85 4.72 -1.67
CA GLY A 42 -8.87 5.41 -2.53
C GLY A 42 -7.42 4.93 -2.38
N ILE A 43 -7.22 3.67 -2.01
CA ILE A 43 -5.96 2.97 -1.82
C ILE A 43 -5.55 2.26 -3.11
N ARG A 44 -4.37 2.62 -3.59
CA ARG A 44 -3.64 1.99 -4.69
C ARG A 44 -2.56 1.06 -4.13
N LEU A 45 -2.48 -0.14 -4.69
CA LEU A 45 -1.49 -1.17 -4.37
C LEU A 45 -0.51 -1.31 -5.54
N GLU A 46 0.79 -1.17 -5.27
CA GLU A 46 1.84 -1.31 -6.29
C GLU A 46 3.03 -2.14 -5.80
N MET A 47 3.48 -3.11 -6.59
CA MET A 47 4.72 -3.84 -6.31
C MET A 47 5.92 -3.08 -6.86
N ARG A 48 6.89 -2.74 -6.00
CA ARG A 48 8.11 -2.00 -6.34
C ARG A 48 9.31 -2.73 -5.75
N GLY A 49 10.17 -3.29 -6.62
CA GLY A 49 11.42 -3.92 -6.19
C GLY A 49 11.26 -5.05 -5.17
N GLY A 50 10.12 -5.77 -5.18
CA GLY A 50 9.82 -6.83 -4.22
C GLY A 50 9.15 -6.37 -2.92
N SER A 51 8.83 -5.09 -2.78
CA SER A 51 8.02 -4.55 -1.68
C SER A 51 6.66 -4.06 -2.19
N LEU A 52 5.63 -4.16 -1.35
CA LEU A 52 4.31 -3.63 -1.64
C LEU A 52 4.21 -2.19 -1.12
N LEU A 53 3.90 -1.26 -2.02
CA LEU A 53 3.56 0.12 -1.68
C LEU A 53 2.04 0.28 -1.67
N LEU A 54 1.52 0.75 -0.53
CA LEU A 54 0.13 1.17 -0.40
C LEU A 54 0.08 2.68 -0.32
N THR A 55 -0.66 3.31 -1.22
CA THR A 55 -0.80 4.77 -1.31
C THR A 55 -2.27 5.14 -1.38
N GLY A 56 -2.70 6.17 -0.67
CA GLY A 56 -4.08 6.64 -0.78
C GLY A 56 -4.60 7.30 0.48
N THR A 57 -5.92 7.48 0.54
CA THR A 57 -6.58 8.14 1.66
C THR A 57 -7.75 7.30 2.16
N VAL A 58 -7.89 7.19 3.49
CA VAL A 58 -8.98 6.44 4.15
C VAL A 58 -9.70 7.30 5.17
N PRO A 59 -10.99 7.04 5.44
CA PRO A 59 -11.79 7.89 6.34
C PRO A 59 -11.38 7.80 7.81
N SER A 60 -10.66 6.75 8.22
CA SER A 60 -10.25 6.58 9.61
C SER A 60 -8.98 5.75 9.79
N ALA A 61 -8.32 5.90 10.93
CA ALA A 61 -7.17 5.07 11.31
C ALA A 61 -7.54 3.58 11.41
N ALA A 62 -8.77 3.26 11.83
CA ALA A 62 -9.25 1.87 11.90
C ALA A 62 -9.29 1.22 10.51
N ASN A 63 -9.77 1.95 9.49
CA ASN A 63 -9.71 1.47 8.09
C ASN A 63 -8.26 1.22 7.65
N ARG A 64 -7.34 2.12 7.99
CA ARG A 64 -5.91 1.93 7.68
C ARG A 64 -5.37 0.65 8.32
N GLU A 65 -5.64 0.44 9.61
CA GLU A 65 -5.17 -0.74 10.35
C GLU A 65 -5.76 -2.04 9.80
N GLU A 66 -7.04 -2.03 9.45
CA GLU A 66 -7.71 -3.19 8.86
C GLU A 66 -7.09 -3.58 7.51
N ILE A 67 -6.81 -2.60 6.64
CA ILE A 67 -6.11 -2.83 5.36
C ILE A 67 -4.73 -3.44 5.61
N LEU A 68 -3.95 -2.87 6.53
CA LEU A 68 -2.61 -3.38 6.85
C LEU A 68 -2.65 -4.81 7.39
N ARG A 69 -3.65 -5.15 8.20
CA ARG A 69 -3.87 -6.51 8.71
C ARG A 69 -4.16 -7.48 7.56
N ILE A 70 -5.10 -7.15 6.66
CA ILE A 70 -5.44 -7.99 5.51
C ILE A 70 -4.21 -8.20 4.61
N VAL A 71 -3.43 -7.15 4.37
CA VAL A 71 -2.21 -7.23 3.57
C VAL A 71 -1.19 -8.17 4.22
N ALA A 72 -0.95 -8.02 5.53
CA ALA A 72 -0.02 -8.88 6.26
C ALA A 72 -0.46 -10.35 6.29
N GLU A 73 -1.77 -10.62 6.31
CA GLU A 73 -2.32 -11.99 6.22
C GLU A 73 -2.07 -12.62 4.84
N VAL A 74 -2.25 -11.86 3.75
CA VAL A 74 -2.13 -12.39 2.38
C VAL A 74 -0.69 -12.42 1.89
N LEU A 75 0.13 -11.48 2.34
CA LEU A 75 1.52 -11.29 1.92
C LEU A 75 2.47 -11.18 3.14
N PRO A 76 2.57 -12.22 3.99
CA PRO A 76 3.38 -12.17 5.21
C PRO A 76 4.89 -12.02 4.92
N ASP A 77 5.35 -12.50 3.76
CA ASP A 77 6.76 -12.50 3.37
C ASP A 77 7.18 -11.26 2.56
N VAL A 78 6.25 -10.32 2.31
CA VAL A 78 6.51 -9.14 1.48
C VAL A 78 6.65 -7.91 2.38
N PRO A 79 7.75 -7.13 2.27
CA PRO A 79 7.86 -5.86 2.97
C PRO A 79 6.77 -4.89 2.51
N VAL A 80 6.02 -4.34 3.46
CA VAL A 80 4.91 -3.43 3.20
C VAL A 80 5.29 -2.01 3.59
N ARG A 81 5.20 -1.08 2.64
CA ARG A 81 5.32 0.36 2.88
C ARG A 81 3.95 1.01 2.74
N SER A 82 3.49 1.68 3.79
CA SER A 82 2.21 2.38 3.81
C SER A 82 2.39 3.89 3.81
N ASP A 83 1.82 4.53 2.81
CA ASP A 83 1.70 5.98 2.64
C ASP A 83 0.20 6.31 2.52
N ILE A 84 -0.52 5.98 3.61
CA ILE A 84 -1.98 6.12 3.69
C ILE A 84 -2.30 7.31 4.58
N GLY A 85 -2.88 8.35 3.99
CA GLY A 85 -3.42 9.51 4.70
C GLY A 85 -4.82 9.25 5.25
N LEU A 86 -5.24 10.08 6.20
CA LEU A 86 -6.63 10.11 6.66
C LEU A 86 -7.38 11.23 5.93
N THR A 87 -8.59 10.94 5.43
CA THR A 87 -9.46 11.97 4.89
C THR A 87 -9.97 12.75 6.09
N ASP A 88 -9.35 13.89 6.34
CA ASP A 88 -9.80 14.78 7.41
C ASP A 88 -11.20 15.28 7.03
N HIS A 89 -12.23 14.84 7.75
CA HIS A 89 -13.55 15.47 7.73
C HIS A 89 -13.55 16.79 8.50
N SER A 90 -12.41 17.51 8.54
CA SER A 90 -12.44 18.95 8.70
C SER A 90 -13.14 19.51 7.47
N ALA A 91 -14.48 19.51 7.53
CA ALA A 91 -15.30 20.36 6.70
C ALA A 91 -14.62 21.73 6.66
N PRO A 92 -14.53 22.41 5.49
CA PRO A 92 -14.17 23.81 5.53
C PRO A 92 -15.25 24.49 6.37
N ASP A 93 -14.95 24.75 7.63
CA ASP A 93 -15.69 25.67 8.49
C ASP A 93 -15.41 27.06 7.91
N ARG A 94 -16.05 27.33 6.78
CA ARG A 94 -16.23 28.67 6.28
C ARG A 94 -17.72 28.94 6.49
N PRO A 95 -18.13 29.58 7.59
CA PRO A 95 -19.36 30.35 7.52
C PRO A 95 -19.14 31.35 6.38
N GLU A 96 -19.80 31.11 5.25
CA GLU A 96 -19.95 32.12 4.22
C GLU A 96 -20.78 33.26 4.83
N GLU A 97 -20.11 34.27 5.37
CA GLU A 97 -20.76 35.56 5.66
C GLU A 97 -21.16 36.16 4.31
N LEU A 98 -22.45 36.10 3.98
CA LEU A 98 -23.03 36.96 2.94
C LEU A 98 -22.85 38.42 3.39
N SER A 99 -22.08 39.19 2.61
CA SER A 99 -22.09 40.65 2.62
C SER A 99 -22.76 41.19 1.36
#